data_AF-A0A1G8B4R1-F1
#
_entry.id   AF-A0A1G8B4R1-F1
#
_cell.length_a   1.000
_cell.length_b   1.000
_cell.length_c   1.000
_cell.angle_alpha   90.00
_cell.angle_beta   90.00
_cell.angle_gamma   90.00
#
_symmetry.space_group_name_H-M   'P 1'
#
loop_
_entity.id
_entity.type
_entity.pdbx_description
1 polymer ?
#
loop_
_entity_poly.entity_id
_entity_poly.type
_entity_poly.pdbx_seq_one_letter_code
_entity_poly.pdbx_strand_id
1 'polypeptide(L)'
;MAIAFCRGCGNEITDTTRFCSKCGAPQAVPPVAASPGTPVSYARYDDVPVFRKRWFAVLCCLFFSPALLFILYTGDIYLEKDGKVTPIPQYAKIILMVVGVLSIIRILFALLG
;
A
#
# COMPACT_ATOMS: atom_id res chain seq x y z
N MET A 1 22.48 2.09 -24.17
CA MET A 1 21.05 2.20 -24.54
C MET A 1 20.46 0.81 -24.42
N ALA A 2 19.53 0.60 -23.48
CA ALA A 2 18.87 -0.70 -23.37
C ALA A 2 17.76 -0.77 -24.42
N ILE A 3 17.82 -1.78 -25.27
CA ILE A 3 16.77 -2.14 -26.22
C ILE A 3 15.79 -3.07 -25.51
N ALA A 4 14.51 -2.77 -25.60
CA ALA A 4 13.43 -3.57 -25.02
C ALA A 4 12.53 -4.07 -26.16
N PHE A 5 11.82 -5.18 -25.93
CA PHE A 5 10.85 -5.69 -26.90
C PHE A 5 9.43 -5.35 -26.45
N CYS A 6 8.60 -4.91 -27.39
CA CYS A 6 7.21 -4.58 -27.15
C CYS A 6 6.44 -5.81 -26.65
N ARG A 7 5.79 -5.69 -25.50
CA ARG A 7 4.99 -6.77 -24.88
C ARG A 7 3.73 -7.14 -25.65
N GLY A 8 3.29 -6.29 -26.59
CA GLY A 8 2.08 -6.51 -27.39
C GLY A 8 2.35 -7.16 -28.75
N CYS A 9 3.42 -6.76 -29.44
CA CYS A 9 3.70 -7.22 -30.82
C CYS A 9 5.12 -7.73 -31.07
N GLY A 10 6.00 -7.72 -30.06
CA GLY A 10 7.38 -8.23 -30.18
C GLY A 10 8.35 -7.32 -30.92
N ASN A 11 7.92 -6.14 -31.40
CA ASN A 11 8.82 -5.22 -32.10
C ASN A 11 9.84 -4.59 -31.13
N GLU A 12 11.05 -4.34 -31.62
CA GLU A 12 12.08 -3.62 -30.87
C GLU A 12 11.63 -2.18 -30.60
N ILE A 13 11.72 -1.78 -29.33
CA ILE A 13 11.35 -0.47 -28.82
C ILE A 13 12.43 0.04 -27.88
N THR A 14 12.52 1.36 -27.74
CA THR A 14 13.38 1.95 -26.71
C THR A 14 12.72 1.78 -25.34
N ASP A 15 13.51 1.40 -24.33
CA ASP A 15 13.05 1.08 -22.96
C ASP A 15 12.27 2.22 -22.27
N THR A 16 12.40 3.45 -22.77
CA THR A 16 11.68 4.63 -22.25
C THR A 16 10.36 4.92 -22.96
N THR A 17 9.97 4.15 -23.99
CA THR A 17 8.72 4.38 -24.71
C THR A 17 7.52 3.97 -23.89
N ARG A 18 6.58 4.88 -23.68
CA ARG A 18 5.34 4.60 -22.92
C ARG A 18 4.34 3.76 -23.71
N PHE A 19 4.38 3.86 -25.04
CA PHE A 19 3.50 3.14 -25.97
C PHE A 19 4.32 2.65 -27.16
N CYS A 20 3.97 1.49 -27.68
CA CYS A 20 4.58 0.98 -28.91
C CYS A 20 4.06 1.76 -30.12
N SER A 21 4.96 2.31 -30.93
CA SER A 21 4.62 3.03 -32.17
C SER A 21 4.01 2.15 -33.27
N LYS A 22 4.16 0.83 -33.18
CA LYS A 22 3.64 -0.13 -34.17
C LYS A 22 2.23 -0.63 -33.85
N CYS A 23 1.98 -1.02 -32.60
CA CYS A 23 0.71 -1.63 -32.20
C CYS A 23 -0.09 -0.80 -31.19
N GLY A 24 0.44 0.31 -30.70
CA GLY A 24 -0.19 1.16 -29.69
C GLY A 24 -0.20 0.60 -28.27
N ALA A 25 0.33 -0.61 -28.04
CA ALA A 25 0.29 -1.23 -26.72
C ALA A 25 1.10 -0.42 -25.68
N PRO A 26 0.54 -0.14 -24.48
CA PRO A 26 1.26 0.54 -23.41
C PRO A 26 2.40 -0.34 -22.88
N GLN A 27 3.56 0.26 -22.68
CA GLN A 27 4.79 -0.41 -22.20
C GLN A 27 5.19 0.06 -20.80
N ALA A 28 4.58 1.15 -20.31
CA ALA A 28 4.73 1.60 -18.95
C ALA A 28 3.71 0.92 -18.02
N VAL A 29 4.16 -0.02 -17.20
CA VAL A 29 3.56 -0.23 -15.88
C VAL A 29 4.69 -0.27 -14.86
N PRO A 30 5.20 0.90 -14.44
CA PRO A 30 5.97 0.94 -13.20
C PRO A 30 5.04 0.51 -12.06
N PRO A 31 5.51 -0.28 -11.08
CA PRO A 31 4.75 -0.50 -9.86
C PRO A 31 4.45 0.87 -9.28
N VAL A 32 3.16 1.17 -9.13
CA VAL A 32 2.68 2.43 -8.58
C VAL A 32 3.23 2.53 -7.17
N ALA A 33 4.37 3.20 -7.00
CA ALA A 33 4.84 3.63 -5.70
C ALA A 33 3.78 4.59 -5.18
N ALA A 34 2.95 4.09 -4.27
CA ALA A 34 1.82 4.82 -3.73
C ALA A 34 2.29 6.14 -3.12
N SER A 35 1.99 7.24 -3.82
CA SER A 35 2.25 8.59 -3.31
C SER A 35 1.27 8.88 -2.15
N PRO A 36 1.73 9.45 -1.03
CA PRO A 36 0.86 9.81 0.08
C PRO A 36 -0.10 10.93 -0.36
N GLY A 37 -1.40 10.63 -0.45
CA GLY A 37 -2.47 11.61 -0.69
C GLY A 37 -3.44 11.32 -1.83
N THR A 38 -3.18 10.29 -2.65
CA THR A 38 -4.10 9.88 -3.73
C THR A 38 -4.84 8.59 -3.36
N PRO A 39 -6.16 8.47 -3.62
CA PRO A 39 -6.87 7.21 -3.49
C PRO A 39 -6.36 6.22 -4.55
N VAL A 40 -5.31 5.47 -4.20
CA VAL A 40 -4.78 4.38 -5.01
C VAL A 40 -5.73 3.19 -4.94
N SER A 41 -6.22 2.78 -6.11
CA SER A 41 -6.93 1.52 -6.31
C SER A 41 -5.93 0.49 -6.79
N TYR A 42 -5.71 -0.56 -6.00
CA TYR A 42 -4.80 -1.65 -6.34
C TYR A 42 -5.55 -2.70 -7.16
N ALA A 43 -4.93 -3.15 -8.25
CA ALA A 43 -5.47 -4.21 -9.09
C ALA A 43 -5.39 -5.58 -8.38
N ARG A 44 -4.29 -5.84 -7.65
CA ARG A 44 -4.13 -7.03 -6.81
C ARG A 44 -3.59 -6.69 -5.42
N TYR A 45 -3.85 -7.60 -4.47
CA TYR A 45 -3.38 -7.46 -3.10
C TYR A 45 -1.85 -7.52 -2.96
N ASP A 46 -1.17 -8.17 -3.91
CA ASP A 46 0.29 -8.24 -3.95
C ASP A 46 0.93 -6.87 -4.25
N ASP A 47 0.23 -6.03 -5.02
CA ASP A 47 0.67 -4.67 -5.35
C ASP A 47 0.56 -3.70 -4.17
N VAL A 48 -0.20 -4.08 -3.13
CA VAL A 48 -0.36 -3.27 -1.93
C VAL A 48 0.98 -3.25 -1.17
N PRO A 49 1.55 -2.07 -0.88
CA PRO A 49 2.76 -1.98 -0.08
C PRO A 49 2.58 -2.67 1.27
N VAL A 50 3.62 -3.39 1.73
CA VAL A 50 3.56 -4.23 2.94
C VAL A 50 3.03 -3.46 4.16
N PHE A 51 3.44 -2.20 4.32
CA PHE A 51 3.01 -1.37 5.46
C PHE A 51 1.52 -1.03 5.49
N ARG A 52 0.81 -1.16 4.35
CA ARG A 52 -0.65 -0.93 4.24
C ARG A 52 -1.45 -2.23 4.32
N LYS A 53 -0.79 -3.38 4.49
CA LYS A 53 -1.47 -4.67 4.62
C LYS A 53 -1.96 -4.86 6.06
N ARG A 54 -3.14 -5.46 6.22
CA ARG A 54 -3.76 -5.71 7.53
C ARG A 54 -2.87 -6.52 8.48
N TRP A 55 -2.19 -7.56 8.00
CA TRP A 55 -1.32 -8.38 8.83
C TRP A 55 -0.13 -7.57 9.39
N PHE A 56 0.38 -6.63 8.61
CA PHE A 56 1.44 -5.72 9.05
C PHE A 56 0.94 -4.76 10.12
N ALA A 57 -0.29 -4.25 9.98
CA ALA A 57 -0.90 -3.43 11.03
C ALA A 57 -1.05 -4.21 12.35
N VAL A 58 -1.49 -5.47 12.31
CA VAL A 58 -1.56 -6.31 13.53
C VAL A 58 -0.17 -6.52 14.14
N LEU A 59 0.84 -6.78 13.30
CA LEU A 59 2.23 -6.93 13.75
C LEU A 59 2.75 -5.64 14.42
N CYS A 60 2.56 -4.49 13.78
CA CYS A 60 2.90 -3.19 14.37
C CYS A 60 2.11 -2.92 15.65
N CYS A 61 0.84 -3.30 15.73
CA CYS A 61 0.06 -3.13 16.95
C CYS A 61 0.65 -3.91 18.13
N LEU A 62 1.19 -5.10 17.88
CA LEU A 62 1.75 -5.97 18.91
C LEU A 62 3.13 -5.49 19.38
N PHE A 63 4.00 -5.09 18.46
CA PHE A 63 5.40 -4.79 18.75
C PHE A 63 5.74 -3.31 18.83
N PHE A 64 4.97 -2.45 18.16
CA PHE A 64 5.33 -1.04 17.97
C PHE A 64 4.11 -0.15 17.72
N SER A 65 3.29 -0.01 18.77
CA SER A 65 2.07 0.81 18.75
C SER A 65 2.23 2.25 18.20
N PRO A 66 3.32 3.01 18.48
CA PRO A 66 3.44 4.35 17.92
C PRO A 66 3.59 4.39 16.38
N ALA A 67 4.27 3.41 15.75
CA ALA A 67 4.32 3.39 14.27
C ALA A 67 2.97 3.02 13.66
N LEU A 68 2.16 2.19 14.33
CA LEU A 68 0.81 1.88 13.87
C LEU A 68 -0.02 3.16 13.72
N LEU A 69 -0.01 4.02 14.74
CA LEU A 69 -0.70 5.31 14.71
C LEU A 69 -0.23 6.19 13.56
N PHE A 70 1.08 6.27 13.34
CA PHE A 70 1.65 7.02 12.22
C PHE A 70 1.17 6.47 10.87
N ILE A 71 1.18 5.15 10.69
CA ILE A 71 0.73 4.51 9.45
C ILE A 71 -0.77 4.79 9.21
N LEU A 72 -1.61 4.65 10.24
CA LEU A 72 -3.05 4.94 10.12
C LEU A 72 -3.35 6.42 9.83
N TYR A 73 -2.49 7.32 10.30
CA TYR A 73 -2.60 8.74 10.00
C TYR A 73 -2.27 9.04 8.54
N THR A 74 -1.25 8.38 7.97
CA THR A 74 -0.80 8.61 6.59
C THR A 74 -1.71 8.05 5.50
N GLY A 75 -2.61 7.12 5.81
CA GLY A 75 -3.50 6.55 4.80
C GLY A 75 -4.38 5.41 5.29
N ASP A 76 -5.01 4.72 4.33
CA ASP A 76 -5.88 3.58 4.60
C ASP A 76 -5.13 2.25 4.49
N ILE A 77 -5.60 1.30 5.30
CA ILE A 77 -5.19 -0.10 5.27
C ILE A 77 -6.18 -0.85 4.38
N TYR A 78 -5.66 -1.77 3.57
CA TYR A 78 -6.45 -2.49 2.58
C TYR A 78 -6.62 -3.97 2.98
N LEU A 79 -7.82 -4.49 2.70
CA LEU A 79 -8.16 -5.91 2.82
C LEU A 79 -8.54 -6.45 1.46
N GLU A 80 -8.18 -7.70 1.25
CA GLU A 80 -8.80 -8.50 0.20
C GLU A 80 -10.09 -9.12 0.76
N LYS A 81 -11.22 -8.84 0.11
CA LYS A 81 -12.51 -9.48 0.37
C LYS A 81 -13.07 -9.95 -0.96
N ASP A 82 -13.31 -11.25 -1.09
CA ASP A 82 -13.86 -11.87 -2.31
C ASP A 82 -13.03 -11.54 -3.59
N GLY A 83 -11.70 -11.52 -3.45
CA GLY A 83 -10.77 -11.21 -4.54
C GLY A 83 -10.69 -9.72 -4.93
N LYS A 84 -11.36 -8.83 -4.20
CA LYS A 84 -11.30 -7.37 -4.40
C LYS A 84 -10.57 -6.69 -3.26
N VAL A 85 -9.67 -5.77 -3.60
CA VAL A 85 -8.93 -4.95 -2.62
C VAL A 85 -9.79 -3.76 -2.21
N THR A 86 -10.32 -3.81 -0.99
CA THR A 86 -11.18 -2.77 -0.41
C THR A 86 -10.51 -2.12 0.81
N PRO A 87 -10.60 -0.79 0.98
CA PRO A 87 -10.11 -0.14 2.18
C PRO A 87 -10.93 -0.53 3.42
N ILE A 88 -10.29 -0.49 4.60
CA ILE A 88 -10.96 -0.69 5.88
C ILE A 88 -12.07 0.35 6.06
N PRO A 89 -13.26 -0.04 6.56
CA PRO A 89 -14.32 0.92 6.86
C PRO A 89 -13.92 1.86 8.00
N GLN A 90 -14.37 3.12 7.93
CA GLN A 90 -13.91 4.20 8.81
C GLN A 90 -14.05 3.90 10.32
N TYR A 91 -15.10 3.19 10.74
CA TYR A 91 -15.29 2.80 12.14
C TYR A 91 -14.17 1.88 12.66
N ALA A 92 -13.72 0.92 11.85
CA ALA A 92 -12.68 -0.03 12.23
C ALA A 92 -11.31 0.66 12.31
N LYS A 93 -11.07 1.67 11.45
CA LYS A 93 -9.89 2.52 11.53
C LYS A 93 -9.85 3.31 12.85
N ILE A 94 -10.98 3.88 13.26
CA ILE A 94 -11.11 4.59 14.54
C ILE A 94 -10.85 3.65 15.71
N ILE A 95 -11.43 2.44 15.72
CA ILE A 95 -11.21 1.45 16.78
C ILE A 95 -9.71 1.12 16.89
N LEU A 96 -9.03 0.86 15.77
CA LEU A 96 -7.58 0.59 15.76
C LEU A 96 -6.77 1.78 16.29
N MET A 97 -7.12 3.01 15.93
CA MET A 97 -6.47 4.21 16.49
C MET A 97 -6.66 4.28 18.01
N VAL A 98 -7.89 4.10 18.50
CA VAL A 98 -8.20 4.18 19.94
C VAL A 98 -7.45 3.09 20.72
N VAL A 99 -7.45 1.85 20.23
CA VAL A 99 -6.69 0.75 20.85
C VAL A 99 -5.19 1.04 20.87
N GLY A 100 -4.64 1.59 19.78
CA GLY A 100 -3.24 2.01 19.70
C GLY A 100 -2.88 3.11 20.71
N VAL A 101 -3.73 4.12 20.86
CA VAL A 101 -3.53 5.19 21.86
C VAL A 101 -3.59 4.64 23.28
N LEU A 102 -4.59 3.80 23.60
CA LEU A 102 -4.74 3.20 24.92
C LEU A 102 -3.54 2.30 25.28
N SER A 103 -2.97 1.57 24.33
CA SER A 103 -1.79 0.74 24.59
C SER A 103 -0.55 1.60 24.87
N ILE A 104 -0.37 2.74 24.18
CA ILE A 104 0.71 3.69 24.47
C ILE A 104 0.53 4.30 25.87
N ILE A 105 -0.68 4.72 26.23
CA ILE A 105 -0.97 5.26 27.57
C ILE A 105 -0.65 4.22 28.65
N ARG A 106 -1.04 2.96 28.46
CA ARG A 106 -0.72 1.86 29.38
C ARG A 106 0.79 1.66 29.55
N ILE A 107 1.53 1.64 28.44
CA ILE A 107 3.00 1.48 28.45
C ILE A 107 3.66 2.68 29.15
N LEU A 108 3.23 3.90 28.82
CA LEU A 108 3.75 5.12 29.43
C LEU A 108 3.52 5.13 30.95
N PHE A 109 2.32 4.76 31.39
CA PHE A 109 2.00 4.66 32.82
C PHE A 109 2.85 3.60 33.54
N ALA A 110 3.08 2.44 32.91
CA ALA A 110 3.95 1.39 33.44
C ALA A 110 5.45 1.76 33.47
N LEU A 111 5.87 2.74 32.66
CA LEU A 111 7.26 3.23 32.64
C LEU A 111 7.49 4.38 33.63
N LEU A 112 6.45 5.15 33.97
CA LEU A 112 6.54 6.31 34.87
C LEU A 112 6.14 6.01 36.32
N GLY A 113 5.39 4.94 36.58
CA GLY A 113 4.98 4.51 37.92
C GLY A 113 5.81 3.35 38.43
#